data_AF-A0A7V3PS13-F1
#
_entry.id   AF-A0A7V3PS13-F1
#
_cell.length_a   1.000
_cell.length_b   1.000
_cell.length_c   1.000
_cell.angle_alpha   90.00
_cell.angle_beta   90.00
_cell.angle_gamma   90.00
#
_symmetry.space_group_name_H-M   'P 1'
#
loop_
_entity.id
_entity.type
_entity.pdbx_description
1 polymer ?
#
loop_
_entity_poly.entity_id
_entity_poly.type
_entity_poly.pdbx_seq_one_letter_code
_entity_poly.pdbx_strand_id
1 'polypeptide(L)'
;MDAPTRGPERFAAPAQPSGVTARAVVAGALFTALAGIAIPYSDNRLEGTWISCCHLPIVVFFFLLVMVGVVNALLKRFAPRKAFSVRELMVIYTMTLVGSGIPSFQLTEYLFPTLAGYRYFASPENKWAETFYKYIPSWLAPTDDFATRAFYEGLRPGEAVPWRPWLVPTLAWTVVALLIFWSYACITVALRRQWVKNEHLIFPLVQLPLDMVEEDGAVVSPFLRSRLTWIAAAIPLVIHSWNGLHRYFPVVPGITLSWSLNPYFRSAPWNQVGIMVAIVHFSIIGFSFLLATDLSFSLWFFFLLFNLLSVALFAAGVRVPSLPDYPTRPENALQMLGAFVLVCGYLVNLLRRQIAQMLEKAFGGPQAVAIDDSDEPMPYRLAVWGFLGGVAGIAIWCSLAGCRAWVAVVSILLLFMVSLVLARLISEGGLLFVQAPFRPTDIYA
;
A
#
# COMPACT_ATOMS: atom_id res chain seq x y z
N MET A 1 -53.89 -28.23 -27.59
CA MET A 1 -53.69 -26.77 -27.61
C MET A 1 -52.84 -26.45 -26.39
N ASP A 2 -51.53 -26.63 -26.52
CA ASP A 2 -50.57 -26.36 -25.44
C ASP A 2 -50.02 -24.96 -25.64
N ALA A 3 -50.40 -24.04 -24.75
CA ALA A 3 -49.86 -22.70 -24.72
C ALA A 3 -48.45 -22.74 -24.12
N PRO A 4 -47.44 -22.12 -24.76
CA PRO A 4 -46.10 -22.09 -24.20
C PRO A 4 -46.06 -21.09 -23.04
N THR A 5 -45.64 -21.58 -21.88
CA THR A 5 -45.33 -20.78 -20.68
C THR A 5 -44.13 -19.87 -20.97
N ARG A 6 -44.39 -18.56 -21.07
CA ARG A 6 -43.33 -17.54 -21.10
C ARG A 6 -42.59 -17.58 -19.76
N GLY A 7 -41.31 -17.92 -19.79
CA GLY A 7 -40.43 -17.82 -18.63
C GLY A 7 -40.32 -16.37 -18.12
N PRO A 8 -39.95 -16.15 -16.85
CA PRO A 8 -39.89 -14.83 -16.28
C PRO A 8 -38.83 -13.99 -16.99
N GLU A 9 -39.27 -12.94 -17.69
CA GLU A 9 -38.40 -11.87 -18.18
C GLU A 9 -37.64 -11.31 -16.98
N ARG A 10 -36.33 -11.56 -16.93
CA ARG A 10 -35.43 -10.90 -15.99
C ARG A 10 -35.43 -9.42 -16.35
N PHE A 11 -36.19 -8.61 -15.62
CA PHE A 11 -36.04 -7.16 -15.63
C PHE A 11 -34.59 -6.85 -15.28
N ALA A 12 -33.78 -6.53 -16.29
CA ALA A 12 -32.44 -6.02 -16.08
C ALA A 12 -32.58 -4.74 -15.25
N ALA A 13 -31.99 -4.72 -14.05
CA ALA A 13 -31.92 -3.51 -13.26
C ALA A 13 -31.32 -2.39 -14.13
N PRO A 14 -31.89 -1.17 -14.13
CA PRO A 14 -31.40 -0.10 -14.97
C PRO A 14 -29.90 0.12 -14.72
N ALA A 15 -29.12 0.18 -15.80
CA ALA A 15 -27.69 0.43 -15.75
C ALA A 15 -27.44 1.69 -14.92
N GLN A 16 -26.84 1.51 -13.75
CA GLN A 16 -26.57 2.61 -12.85
C GLN A 16 -25.53 3.55 -13.49
N PRO A 17 -25.75 4.88 -13.50
CA PRO A 17 -24.84 5.81 -14.17
C PRO A 17 -23.42 5.74 -13.58
N SER A 18 -22.40 5.67 -14.42
CA SER A 18 -21.00 5.57 -13.98
C SER A 18 -20.61 6.76 -13.09
N GLY A 19 -19.82 6.49 -12.04
CA GLY A 19 -19.16 7.53 -11.24
C GLY A 19 -17.96 8.17 -11.94
N VAL A 20 -17.50 7.60 -13.05
CA VAL A 20 -16.34 8.08 -13.79
C VAL A 20 -16.78 9.21 -14.70
N THR A 21 -16.77 10.43 -14.16
CA THR A 21 -17.04 11.67 -14.90
C THR A 21 -15.75 12.46 -15.10
N ALA A 22 -15.68 13.29 -16.15
CA ALA A 22 -14.50 14.13 -16.40
C ALA A 22 -14.15 15.02 -15.20
N ARG A 23 -15.16 15.57 -14.50
CA ARG A 23 -14.93 16.38 -13.30
C ARG A 23 -14.36 15.57 -12.13
N ALA A 24 -14.81 14.33 -11.93
CA ALA A 24 -14.29 13.46 -10.88
C ALA A 24 -12.84 13.05 -11.18
N VAL A 25 -12.54 12.72 -12.43
CA VAL A 25 -11.18 12.38 -12.87
C VAL A 25 -10.23 13.57 -12.71
N VAL A 26 -10.65 14.77 -13.11
CA VAL A 26 -9.83 15.99 -12.94
C VAL A 26 -9.59 16.29 -11.46
N ALA A 27 -10.63 16.19 -10.62
CA ALA A 27 -10.49 16.41 -9.18
C ALA A 27 -9.59 15.35 -8.53
N GLY A 28 -9.74 14.08 -8.90
CA GLY A 28 -8.87 12.99 -8.46
C GLY A 28 -7.42 13.21 -8.86
N ALA A 29 -7.16 13.56 -10.14
CA ALA A 29 -5.83 13.86 -10.62
C ALA A 29 -5.18 15.04 -9.89
N LEU A 30 -5.96 16.10 -9.60
CA LEU A 30 -5.49 17.23 -8.81
C LEU A 30 -5.10 16.81 -7.38
N PHE A 31 -5.95 16.05 -6.68
CA PHE A 31 -5.62 15.57 -5.33
C PHE A 31 -4.44 14.60 -5.33
N THR A 32 -4.31 13.71 -6.31
CA THR A 32 -3.14 12.86 -6.47
C THR A 32 -1.86 13.68 -6.69
N ALA A 33 -1.91 14.73 -7.52
CA ALA A 33 -0.76 15.62 -7.73
C ALA A 33 -0.39 16.40 -6.46
N LEU A 34 -1.40 16.90 -5.73
CA LEU A 34 -1.18 17.56 -4.43
C LEU A 34 -0.56 16.59 -3.40
N ALA A 35 -1.02 15.33 -3.36
CA ALA A 35 -0.41 14.30 -2.51
C ALA A 35 1.05 14.06 -2.91
N GLY A 36 1.35 14.01 -4.21
CA GLY A 36 2.71 13.88 -4.74
C GLY A 36 3.69 14.99 -4.33
N ILE A 37 3.18 16.16 -3.95
CA ILE A 37 4.00 17.27 -3.44
C ILE A 37 4.01 17.26 -1.91
N ALA A 38 2.85 17.09 -1.28
CA ALA A 38 2.69 17.16 0.17
C ALA A 38 3.44 16.05 0.90
N ILE A 39 3.43 14.83 0.35
CA ILE A 39 4.04 13.65 0.97
C ILE A 39 5.57 13.80 1.05
N PRO A 40 6.32 13.99 -0.05
CA PRO A 40 7.77 14.12 0.06
C PRO A 40 8.19 15.35 0.87
N TYR A 41 7.42 16.44 0.82
CA TYR A 41 7.68 17.61 1.64
C TYR A 41 7.51 17.32 3.14
N SER A 42 6.44 16.62 3.53
CA SER A 42 6.24 16.19 4.92
C SER A 42 7.36 15.25 5.36
N ASP A 43 7.61 14.21 4.57
CA ASP A 43 8.47 13.09 4.96
C ASP A 43 9.95 13.48 4.96
N ASN A 44 10.41 14.21 3.93
CA ASN A 44 11.83 14.48 3.70
C ASN A 44 12.28 15.91 4.06
N ARG A 45 11.38 16.91 4.03
CA ARG A 45 11.76 18.31 4.30
C ARG A 45 11.38 18.80 5.68
N LEU A 46 10.19 18.42 6.16
CA LEU A 46 9.73 18.76 7.50
C LEU A 46 10.17 17.73 8.55
N GLU A 47 10.63 16.55 8.13
CA GLU A 47 10.84 15.38 9.01
C GLU A 47 9.59 15.13 9.87
N GLY A 48 8.43 15.29 9.22
CA GLY A 48 7.12 15.20 9.84
C GLY A 48 6.67 13.76 10.03
N THR A 49 5.40 13.60 10.42
CA THR A 49 4.78 12.27 10.40
C THR A 49 4.65 11.81 8.95
N TRP A 50 4.95 10.53 8.70
CA TRP A 50 4.74 9.91 7.41
C TRP A 50 3.26 9.82 7.07
N ILE A 51 2.76 10.75 6.26
CA ILE A 51 1.32 10.94 6.03
C ILE A 51 0.72 9.94 5.02
N SER A 52 1.56 9.09 4.40
CA SER A 52 1.12 8.03 3.47
C SER A 52 1.67 6.62 3.78
N CYS A 53 2.36 6.41 4.90
CA CYS A 53 3.05 5.14 5.17
C CYS A 53 2.13 3.97 5.61
N CYS A 54 0.83 4.20 5.77
CA CYS A 54 -0.13 3.19 6.21
C CYS A 54 -1.11 2.81 5.11
N HIS A 55 -1.78 1.66 5.28
CA HIS A 55 -2.84 1.18 4.36
C HIS A 55 -4.12 2.03 4.40
N LEU A 56 -4.09 3.09 5.20
CA LEU A 56 -5.12 4.11 5.31
C LEU A 56 -4.49 5.52 5.35
N PRO A 57 -3.91 5.99 4.24
CA PRO A 57 -3.08 7.19 4.22
C PRO A 57 -3.80 8.42 4.79
N ILE A 58 -3.18 9.06 5.80
CA ILE A 58 -3.74 10.23 6.50
C ILE A 58 -4.08 11.34 5.50
N VAL A 59 -3.20 11.57 4.53
CA VAL A 59 -3.39 12.60 3.49
C VAL A 59 -4.61 12.34 2.61
N VAL A 60 -4.88 11.08 2.28
CA VAL A 60 -6.04 10.68 1.44
C VAL A 60 -7.33 10.92 2.22
N PHE A 61 -7.36 10.56 3.51
CA PHE A 61 -8.51 10.81 4.39
C PHE A 61 -8.76 12.28 4.60
N PHE A 62 -7.70 13.05 4.82
CA PHE A 62 -7.80 14.49 4.95
C PHE A 62 -8.35 15.13 3.67
N PHE A 63 -7.89 14.71 2.49
CA PHE A 63 -8.43 15.19 1.21
C PHE A 63 -9.89 14.80 1.01
N LEU A 64 -10.28 13.57 1.37
CA LEU A 64 -11.68 13.16 1.34
C LEU A 64 -12.54 14.00 2.30
N LEU A 65 -12.06 14.26 3.51
CA LEU A 65 -12.75 15.08 4.51
C LEU A 65 -12.97 16.52 4.00
N VAL A 66 -11.94 17.13 3.42
CA VAL A 66 -12.04 18.46 2.80
C VAL A 66 -13.00 18.44 1.61
N MET A 67 -12.90 17.40 0.77
CA MET A 67 -13.74 17.27 -0.41
C MET A 67 -15.22 17.13 -0.05
N VAL A 68 -15.56 16.33 0.96
CA VAL A 68 -16.95 16.10 1.37
C VAL A 68 -17.46 17.22 2.29
N GLY A 69 -16.72 17.50 3.37
CA GLY A 69 -17.15 18.39 4.45
C GLY A 69 -17.06 19.88 4.11
N VAL A 70 -16.25 20.26 3.12
CA VAL A 70 -16.09 21.65 2.68
C VAL A 70 -16.55 21.81 1.24
N VAL A 71 -15.86 21.22 0.27
CA VAL A 71 -16.10 21.49 -1.16
C VAL A 71 -17.50 21.05 -1.57
N ASN A 72 -17.86 19.78 -1.34
CA ASN A 72 -19.14 19.24 -1.74
C ASN A 72 -20.29 19.78 -0.88
N ALA A 73 -20.06 20.05 0.41
CA ALA A 73 -21.03 20.71 1.29
C ALA A 73 -21.41 22.12 0.77
N LEU A 74 -20.41 22.93 0.39
CA LEU A 74 -20.63 24.25 -0.21
C LEU A 74 -21.37 24.13 -1.55
N LEU A 75 -21.01 23.15 -2.39
CA LEU A 75 -21.72 22.90 -3.65
C LEU A 75 -23.17 22.49 -3.41
N LYS A 76 -23.45 21.57 -2.47
CA LYS A 76 -24.82 21.18 -2.11
C LYS A 76 -25.63 22.37 -1.59
N ARG A 77 -25.00 23.30 -0.86
CA ARG A 77 -25.67 24.49 -0.31
C ARG A 77 -25.96 25.57 -1.35
N PHE A 78 -25.00 25.87 -2.23
CA PHE A 78 -25.06 27.05 -3.11
C PHE A 78 -25.27 26.73 -4.59
N ALA A 79 -24.91 25.51 -5.03
CA ALA A 79 -25.01 25.08 -6.41
C ALA A 79 -25.32 23.57 -6.49
N PRO A 80 -26.48 23.10 -6.00
CA PRO A 80 -26.77 21.66 -5.80
C PRO A 80 -26.65 20.84 -7.09
N ARG A 81 -26.93 21.44 -8.27
CA ARG A 81 -26.73 20.79 -9.58
C ARG A 81 -25.27 20.48 -9.91
N LYS A 82 -24.31 21.15 -9.26
CA LYS A 82 -22.87 20.94 -9.41
C LYS A 82 -22.27 20.06 -8.31
N ALA A 83 -23.06 19.63 -7.32
CA ALA A 83 -22.58 18.72 -6.29
C ALA A 83 -22.08 17.41 -6.90
N PHE A 84 -21.04 16.85 -6.28
CA PHE A 84 -20.50 15.54 -6.60
C PHE A 84 -21.38 14.46 -5.97
N SER A 85 -21.68 13.44 -6.77
CA SER A 85 -22.35 12.22 -6.32
C SER A 85 -21.40 11.34 -5.51
N VAL A 86 -21.97 10.43 -4.70
CA VAL A 86 -21.22 9.41 -3.95
C VAL A 86 -20.23 8.67 -4.84
N ARG A 87 -20.65 8.27 -6.05
CA ARG A 87 -19.79 7.51 -6.97
C ARG A 87 -18.61 8.33 -7.47
N GLU A 88 -18.80 9.62 -7.72
CA GLU A 88 -17.71 10.51 -8.13
C GLU A 88 -16.72 10.77 -6.99
N LEU A 89 -17.22 10.92 -5.76
CA LEU A 89 -16.37 11.03 -4.58
C LEU A 89 -15.53 9.76 -4.36
N MET A 90 -16.11 8.59 -4.58
CA MET A 90 -15.39 7.31 -4.51
C MET A 90 -14.35 7.14 -5.62
N VAL A 91 -14.58 7.72 -6.81
CA VAL A 91 -13.56 7.78 -7.87
C VAL A 91 -12.40 8.67 -7.43
N ILE A 92 -12.67 9.87 -6.90
CA ILE A 92 -11.65 10.79 -6.39
C ILE A 92 -10.83 10.14 -5.27
N TYR A 93 -11.51 9.51 -4.31
CA TYR A 93 -10.89 8.77 -3.21
C TYR A 93 -9.97 7.66 -3.73
N THR A 94 -10.46 6.81 -4.63
CA THR A 94 -9.69 5.68 -5.18
C THR A 94 -8.46 6.17 -5.96
N MET A 95 -8.61 7.20 -6.80
CA MET A 95 -7.48 7.78 -7.54
C MET A 95 -6.40 8.34 -6.61
N THR A 96 -6.82 9.04 -5.55
CA THR A 96 -5.91 9.61 -4.57
C THR A 96 -5.23 8.51 -3.76
N LEU A 97 -5.98 7.49 -3.31
CA LEU A 97 -5.47 6.35 -2.53
C LEU A 97 -4.41 5.55 -3.27
N VAL A 98 -4.68 5.19 -4.53
CA VAL A 98 -3.72 4.42 -5.35
C VAL A 98 -2.47 5.26 -5.63
N GLY A 99 -2.63 6.55 -5.91
CA GLY A 99 -1.52 7.44 -6.23
C GLY A 99 -0.68 7.87 -5.03
N SER A 100 -1.25 7.93 -3.82
CA SER A 100 -0.56 8.46 -2.64
C SER A 100 0.59 7.59 -2.15
N GLY A 101 0.65 6.31 -2.50
CA GLY A 101 1.76 5.45 -2.07
C GLY A 101 3.08 5.73 -2.83
N ILE A 102 2.98 6.11 -4.11
CA ILE A 102 4.13 6.29 -5.01
C ILE A 102 5.20 7.28 -4.48
N PRO A 103 4.87 8.47 -3.95
CA PRO A 103 5.82 9.48 -3.51
C PRO A 103 6.47 9.20 -2.14
N SER A 104 6.15 8.09 -1.47
CA SER A 104 6.73 7.68 -0.17
C SER A 104 7.40 6.30 -0.28
N PHE A 105 7.36 5.52 0.80
CA PHE A 105 7.92 4.17 0.94
C PHE A 105 7.51 3.16 -0.14
N GLN A 106 6.44 3.36 -0.91
CA GLN A 106 6.06 2.34 -1.90
C GLN A 106 6.91 2.44 -3.19
N LEU A 107 7.56 3.57 -3.47
CA LEU A 107 8.47 3.67 -4.63
C LEU A 107 9.56 4.74 -4.45
N THR A 108 9.18 6.01 -4.36
CA THR A 108 10.10 7.14 -4.57
C THR A 108 11.21 7.21 -3.52
N GLU A 109 10.88 6.97 -2.25
CA GLU A 109 11.85 7.05 -1.14
C GLU A 109 12.90 5.95 -1.18
N TYR A 110 12.61 4.80 -1.80
CA TYR A 110 13.63 3.77 -2.03
C TYR A 110 14.35 3.98 -3.37
N LEU A 111 13.62 4.39 -4.40
CA LEU A 111 14.13 4.47 -5.75
C LEU A 111 15.24 5.52 -5.87
N PHE A 112 14.95 6.80 -5.59
CA PHE A 112 15.89 7.88 -5.87
C PHE A 112 17.19 7.80 -5.06
N PRO A 113 17.16 7.49 -3.74
CA PRO A 113 18.39 7.24 -3.00
C PRO A 113 19.18 6.05 -3.56
N THR A 114 18.52 4.96 -3.96
CA THR A 114 19.24 3.82 -4.56
C THR A 114 19.91 4.22 -5.89
N LEU A 115 19.24 5.04 -6.71
CA LEU A 115 19.77 5.52 -7.99
C LEU A 115 20.94 6.48 -7.85
N ALA A 116 21.00 7.32 -6.81
CA ALA A 116 22.14 8.19 -6.55
C ALA A 116 23.26 7.48 -5.74
N GLY A 117 22.88 6.57 -4.85
CA GLY A 117 23.74 6.00 -3.82
C GLY A 117 24.92 5.22 -4.37
N TYR A 118 24.74 4.48 -5.48
CA TYR A 118 25.83 3.69 -6.07
C TYR A 118 27.06 4.54 -6.45
N ARG A 119 26.84 5.82 -6.75
CA ARG A 119 27.86 6.77 -7.15
C ARG A 119 28.29 7.67 -6.01
N TYR A 120 27.33 8.15 -5.20
CA TYR A 120 27.60 8.99 -4.05
C TYR A 120 28.45 8.29 -2.98
N PHE A 121 28.19 7.01 -2.71
CA PHE A 121 28.95 6.23 -1.73
C PHE A 121 30.17 5.51 -2.32
N ALA A 122 30.49 5.69 -3.60
CA ALA A 122 31.67 5.09 -4.21
C ALA A 122 32.95 5.73 -3.63
N SER A 123 33.89 4.90 -3.19
CA SER A 123 35.17 5.35 -2.63
C SER A 123 36.33 4.50 -3.14
N PRO A 124 37.58 4.99 -3.07
CA PRO A 124 38.76 4.19 -3.42
C PRO A 124 38.87 2.89 -2.59
N GLU A 125 38.38 2.90 -1.35
CA GLU A 125 38.42 1.75 -0.43
C GLU A 125 37.44 0.64 -0.85
N ASN A 126 36.21 1.01 -1.25
CA ASN A 126 35.20 0.03 -1.67
C ASN A 126 35.31 -0.36 -3.15
N LYS A 127 36.05 0.44 -3.95
CA LYS A 127 36.33 0.21 -5.38
C LYS A 127 35.08 0.09 -6.25
N TRP A 128 33.95 0.66 -5.83
CA TRP A 128 32.68 0.49 -6.53
C TRP A 128 32.70 1.01 -7.97
N ALA A 129 33.45 2.09 -8.21
CA ALA A 129 33.62 2.64 -9.55
C ALA A 129 34.27 1.63 -10.52
N GLU A 130 35.23 0.84 -10.04
CA GLU A 130 35.96 -0.15 -10.85
C GLU A 130 35.18 -1.46 -10.99
N THR A 131 34.43 -1.84 -9.96
CA THR A 131 33.77 -3.15 -9.87
C THR A 131 32.33 -3.14 -10.37
N PHE A 132 31.52 -2.11 -10.06
CA PHE A 132 30.08 -2.09 -10.28
C PHE A 132 29.62 -1.23 -11.46
N TYR A 133 30.26 -0.09 -11.74
CA TYR A 133 29.75 0.87 -12.75
C TYR A 133 29.55 0.25 -14.13
N LYS A 134 30.41 -0.69 -14.52
CA LYS A 134 30.31 -1.40 -15.81
C LYS A 134 29.03 -2.25 -15.97
N TYR A 135 28.36 -2.58 -14.87
CA TYR A 135 27.12 -3.36 -14.86
C TYR A 135 25.86 -2.48 -14.75
N ILE A 136 26.00 -1.15 -14.64
CA ILE A 136 24.89 -0.21 -14.48
C ILE A 136 24.73 0.56 -15.80
N PRO A 137 23.71 0.25 -16.61
CA PRO A 137 23.45 0.99 -17.85
C PRO A 137 23.16 2.47 -17.56
N SER A 138 23.61 3.36 -18.45
CA SER A 138 23.44 4.81 -18.29
C SER A 138 21.99 5.29 -18.27
N TRP A 139 21.06 4.48 -18.78
CA TRP A 139 19.62 4.78 -18.73
C TRP A 139 18.97 4.38 -17.40
N LEU A 140 19.63 3.56 -16.57
CA LEU A 140 19.07 2.99 -15.34
C LEU A 140 19.18 3.95 -14.14
N ALA A 141 20.28 4.71 -14.08
CA ALA A 141 20.62 5.61 -12.98
C ALA A 141 21.38 6.84 -13.49
N PRO A 142 21.32 8.00 -12.80
CA PRO A 142 22.04 9.20 -13.19
C PRO A 142 23.56 8.99 -13.13
N THR A 143 24.25 9.32 -14.22
CA THR A 143 25.71 9.16 -14.34
C THR A 143 26.51 10.42 -13.98
N ASP A 144 25.82 11.53 -13.74
CA ASP A 144 26.42 12.84 -13.47
C ASP A 144 26.76 12.99 -11.97
N ASP A 145 28.03 13.25 -11.67
CA ASP A 145 28.53 13.35 -10.29
C ASP A 145 27.88 14.49 -9.51
N PHE A 146 27.65 15.63 -10.18
CA PHE A 146 27.01 16.78 -9.56
C PHE A 146 25.56 16.44 -9.18
N ALA A 147 24.80 15.79 -10.06
CA ALA A 147 23.42 15.39 -9.79
C ALA A 147 23.30 14.40 -8.63
N THR A 148 24.19 13.40 -8.53
CA THR A 148 24.16 12.44 -7.43
C THR A 148 24.58 13.07 -6.11
N ARG A 149 25.56 13.98 -6.12
CA ARG A 149 25.97 14.72 -4.93
C ARG A 149 24.91 15.71 -4.47
N ALA A 150 24.36 16.50 -5.38
CA ALA A 150 23.32 17.49 -5.09
C ALA A 150 22.03 16.85 -4.52
N PHE A 151 21.75 15.58 -4.85
CA PHE A 151 20.65 14.84 -4.26
C PHE A 151 20.82 14.63 -2.74
N TYR A 152 22.02 14.24 -2.30
CA TYR A 152 22.31 13.97 -0.88
C TYR A 152 22.73 15.19 -0.08
N GLU A 153 23.54 16.08 -0.66
CA GLU A 153 24.08 17.26 0.03
C GLU A 153 23.17 18.50 -0.08
N GLY A 154 22.19 18.47 -0.99
CA GLY A 154 21.38 19.62 -1.35
C GLY A 154 22.08 20.59 -2.31
N LEU A 155 21.31 21.50 -2.89
CA LEU A 155 21.79 22.54 -3.80
C LEU A 155 22.27 23.76 -3.03
N ARG A 156 23.33 24.42 -3.54
CA ARG A 156 23.77 25.72 -3.02
C ARG A 156 22.81 26.84 -3.48
N PRO A 157 22.76 27.99 -2.78
CA PRO A 157 21.96 29.12 -3.23
C PRO A 157 22.31 29.53 -4.67
N GLY A 158 21.30 29.57 -5.54
CA GLY A 158 21.45 29.92 -6.96
C GLY A 158 21.75 28.74 -7.90
N GLU A 159 22.03 27.55 -7.38
CA GLU A 159 22.15 26.35 -8.23
C GLU A 159 20.77 25.86 -8.67
N ALA A 160 20.64 25.51 -9.95
CA ALA A 160 19.43 24.92 -10.49
C ALA A 160 19.43 23.39 -10.28
N VAL A 161 18.25 22.81 -10.08
CA VAL A 161 18.08 21.35 -10.02
C VAL A 161 18.53 20.74 -11.36
N PRO A 162 19.48 19.78 -11.35
CA PRO A 162 19.98 19.15 -12.56
C PRO A 162 18.96 18.12 -13.08
N TRP A 163 17.86 18.56 -13.68
CA TRP A 163 16.78 17.66 -14.14
C TRP A 163 17.20 16.70 -15.26
N ARG A 164 18.17 17.09 -16.09
CA ARG A 164 18.55 16.34 -17.30
C ARG A 164 19.09 14.92 -16.98
N PRO A 165 20.06 14.74 -16.05
CA PRO A 165 20.53 13.40 -15.65
C PRO A 165 19.44 12.48 -15.10
N TRP A 166 18.36 13.03 -14.53
CA TRP A 166 17.28 12.24 -13.93
C TRP A 166 16.20 11.82 -14.94
N LEU A 167 16.02 12.56 -16.03
CA LEU A 167 14.89 12.36 -16.95
C LEU A 167 14.79 10.92 -17.49
N VAL A 168 15.89 10.38 -18.03
CA VAL A 168 15.91 9.03 -18.62
C VAL A 168 15.71 7.95 -17.55
N PRO A 169 16.47 7.93 -16.43
CA PRO A 169 16.21 7.00 -15.32
C PRO A 169 14.76 7.05 -14.81
N THR A 170 14.22 8.24 -14.56
CA THR A 170 12.84 8.38 -14.06
C THR A 170 11.83 7.79 -15.05
N LEU A 171 11.96 8.07 -16.35
CA LEU A 171 11.07 7.50 -17.36
C LEU A 171 11.20 5.97 -17.44
N ALA A 172 12.42 5.43 -17.39
CA ALA A 172 12.68 4.00 -17.44
C ALA A 172 12.03 3.26 -16.25
N TRP A 173 12.15 3.80 -15.03
CA TRP A 173 11.51 3.22 -13.84
C TRP A 173 10.00 3.45 -13.79
N THR A 174 9.50 4.52 -14.40
CA THR A 174 8.05 4.75 -14.54
C THR A 174 7.40 3.64 -15.36
N VAL A 175 8.06 3.14 -16.41
CA VAL A 175 7.57 1.98 -17.19
C VAL A 175 7.38 0.76 -16.27
N VAL A 176 8.37 0.45 -15.43
CA VAL A 176 8.27 -0.68 -14.49
C VAL A 176 7.14 -0.47 -13.48
N ALA A 177 7.03 0.73 -12.90
CA ALA A 177 5.95 1.06 -11.98
C ALA A 177 4.58 0.84 -12.63
N LEU A 178 4.37 1.34 -13.85
CA LEU A 178 3.12 1.15 -14.60
C LEU A 178 2.83 -0.32 -14.89
N LEU A 179 3.84 -1.11 -15.25
CA LEU A 179 3.68 -2.56 -15.46
C LEU A 179 3.28 -3.28 -14.17
N ILE A 180 3.86 -2.90 -13.02
CA ILE A 180 3.50 -3.45 -11.70
C ILE A 180 2.04 -3.10 -11.36
N PHE A 181 1.64 -1.83 -11.47
CA PHE A 181 0.26 -1.40 -11.20
C PHE A 181 -0.74 -2.04 -12.17
N TRP A 182 -0.36 -2.22 -13.44
CA TRP A 182 -1.17 -2.94 -14.42
C TRP A 182 -1.34 -4.42 -14.04
N SER A 183 -0.26 -5.10 -13.66
CA SER A 183 -0.32 -6.47 -13.14
C SER A 183 -1.20 -6.58 -11.89
N TYR A 184 -1.13 -5.62 -10.97
CA TYR A 184 -2.04 -5.58 -9.82
C TYR A 184 -3.50 -5.43 -10.24
N ALA A 185 -3.81 -4.53 -11.19
CA ALA A 185 -5.16 -4.39 -11.71
C ALA A 185 -5.69 -5.70 -12.31
N CYS A 186 -4.85 -6.44 -13.04
CA CYS A 186 -5.18 -7.76 -13.57
C CYS A 186 -5.42 -8.80 -12.46
N ILE A 187 -4.57 -8.82 -11.41
CA ILE A 187 -4.73 -9.72 -10.26
C ILE A 187 -6.05 -9.41 -9.54
N THR A 188 -6.37 -8.14 -9.32
CA THR A 188 -7.60 -7.73 -8.62
C THR A 188 -8.87 -8.27 -9.28
N VAL A 189 -8.88 -8.45 -10.61
CA VAL A 189 -10.02 -9.09 -11.32
C VAL A 189 -10.23 -10.52 -10.86
N ALA A 190 -9.16 -11.29 -10.69
CA ALA A 190 -9.25 -12.67 -10.19
C ALA A 190 -9.73 -12.72 -8.73
N LEU A 191 -9.30 -11.74 -7.93
CA LEU A 191 -9.61 -11.68 -6.49
C LEU A 191 -11.01 -11.14 -6.20
N ARG A 192 -11.48 -10.15 -6.97
CA ARG A 192 -12.70 -9.37 -6.68
C ARG A 192 -13.89 -10.29 -6.45
N ARG A 193 -14.23 -11.15 -7.42
CA ARG A 193 -15.41 -12.00 -7.32
C ARG A 193 -15.31 -12.95 -6.13
N GLN A 194 -14.14 -13.56 -5.93
CA GLN A 194 -13.91 -14.46 -4.81
C GLN A 194 -14.08 -13.75 -3.47
N TRP A 195 -13.41 -12.62 -3.28
CA TRP A 195 -13.38 -11.93 -2.00
C TRP A 195 -14.67 -11.17 -1.69
N VAL A 196 -15.30 -10.56 -2.70
CA VAL A 196 -16.52 -9.75 -2.52
C VAL A 196 -17.77 -10.61 -2.52
N LYS A 197 -17.93 -11.55 -3.47
CA LYS A 197 -19.19 -12.30 -3.64
C LYS A 197 -19.19 -13.68 -3.00
N ASN A 198 -18.06 -14.39 -2.99
CA ASN A 198 -18.03 -15.75 -2.47
C ASN A 198 -17.69 -15.77 -0.98
N GLU A 199 -16.70 -14.96 -0.58
CA GLU A 199 -16.19 -14.92 0.79
C GLU A 199 -16.74 -13.75 1.62
N HIS A 200 -17.36 -12.75 0.99
CA HIS A 200 -17.96 -11.59 1.66
C HIS A 200 -17.02 -10.94 2.68
N LEU A 201 -15.79 -10.63 2.26
CA LEU A 201 -14.84 -9.92 3.12
C LEU A 201 -15.44 -8.59 3.61
N ILE A 202 -15.11 -8.22 4.85
CA ILE A 202 -15.69 -7.07 5.56
C ILE A 202 -15.13 -5.73 5.04
N PHE A 203 -13.87 -5.73 4.57
CA PHE A 203 -13.12 -4.53 4.18
C PHE A 203 -13.20 -3.40 5.21
N PRO A 204 -12.73 -3.59 6.47
CA PRO A 204 -12.92 -2.62 7.55
C PRO A 204 -12.43 -1.20 7.21
N LEU A 205 -11.32 -1.11 6.46
CA LEU A 205 -10.71 0.16 6.07
C LEU A 205 -11.54 0.99 5.07
N VAL A 206 -12.52 0.38 4.40
CA VAL A 206 -13.40 1.06 3.44
C VAL A 206 -14.66 1.63 4.11
N GLN A 207 -14.99 1.19 5.34
CA GLN A 207 -16.18 1.63 6.06
C GLN A 207 -16.17 3.13 6.35
N LEU A 208 -15.06 3.66 6.87
CA LEU A 208 -14.95 5.08 7.19
C LEU A 208 -15.15 6.01 5.97
N PRO A 209 -14.49 5.78 4.81
CA PRO A 209 -14.81 6.51 3.58
C PRO A 209 -16.28 6.44 3.18
N LEU A 210 -16.92 5.28 3.31
CA LEU A 210 -18.34 5.09 2.95
C LEU A 210 -19.25 5.91 3.88
N ASP A 211 -19.01 5.88 5.19
CA ASP A 211 -19.75 6.67 6.19
C ASP A 211 -19.60 8.19 5.94
N MET A 212 -18.42 8.62 5.47
CA MET A 212 -18.18 10.01 5.13
C MET A 212 -18.99 10.45 3.91
N VAL A 213 -19.19 9.59 2.91
CA VAL A 213 -19.92 9.94 1.67
C VAL A 213 -21.40 9.58 1.68
N GLU A 214 -21.89 8.96 2.75
CA GLU A 214 -23.30 8.58 2.90
C GLU A 214 -24.26 9.76 2.72
N GLU A 215 -25.34 9.53 1.97
CA GLU A 215 -26.37 10.53 1.69
C GLU A 215 -27.69 10.19 2.36
N ASP A 216 -28.20 11.11 3.19
CA ASP A 216 -29.51 11.04 3.84
C ASP A 216 -30.40 12.27 3.52
N GLY A 217 -30.06 12.98 2.44
CA GLY A 217 -30.73 14.21 2.01
C GLY A 217 -30.21 15.50 2.67
N ALA A 218 -29.32 15.42 3.66
CA ALA A 218 -28.66 16.59 4.22
C ALA A 218 -27.47 17.10 3.37
N VAL A 219 -26.95 18.29 3.72
CA VAL A 219 -25.78 18.91 3.07
C VAL A 219 -24.49 18.11 3.30
N VAL A 220 -24.35 17.50 4.49
CA VAL A 220 -23.21 16.68 4.91
C VAL A 220 -23.71 15.37 5.50
N SER A 221 -22.89 14.32 5.45
CA SER A 221 -23.27 12.98 5.90
C SER A 221 -23.64 12.95 7.40
N PRO A 222 -24.41 11.93 7.85
CA PRO A 222 -24.69 11.72 9.27
C PRO A 222 -23.42 11.65 10.11
N PHE A 223 -22.38 10.98 9.61
CA PHE A 223 -21.07 10.85 10.26
C PHE A 223 -20.45 12.22 10.60
N LEU A 224 -20.46 13.17 9.66
CA LEU A 224 -19.88 14.51 9.86
C LEU A 224 -20.75 15.45 10.71
N ARG A 225 -22.04 15.14 10.91
CA ARG A 225 -22.92 15.90 11.81
C ARG A 225 -22.91 15.39 13.24
N SER A 226 -22.45 14.16 13.44
CA SER A 226 -22.40 13.53 14.76
C SER A 226 -21.47 14.29 15.71
N ARG A 227 -22.01 14.75 16.84
CA ARG A 227 -21.22 15.39 17.90
C ARG A 227 -20.17 14.43 18.49
N LEU A 228 -20.50 13.14 18.57
CA LEU A 228 -19.59 12.12 19.10
C LEU A 228 -18.34 11.98 18.22
N THR A 229 -18.49 12.04 16.89
CA THR A 229 -17.36 12.02 15.95
C THR A 229 -16.36 13.13 16.26
N TRP A 230 -16.86 14.36 16.46
CA TRP A 230 -16.00 15.51 16.72
C TRP A 230 -15.42 15.53 18.13
N ILE A 231 -16.16 15.06 19.13
CA ILE A 231 -15.62 14.88 20.49
C ILE A 231 -14.49 13.85 20.47
N ALA A 232 -14.69 12.71 19.80
CA ALA A 232 -13.69 11.67 19.66
C ALA A 232 -12.47 12.16 18.86
N ALA A 233 -12.67 12.95 17.80
CA ALA A 233 -11.58 13.54 17.01
C ALA A 233 -10.81 14.63 17.77
N ALA A 234 -11.47 15.37 18.67
CA ALA A 234 -10.83 16.41 19.46
C ALA A 234 -9.74 15.86 20.38
N ILE A 235 -9.93 14.66 20.95
CA ILE A 235 -8.95 14.03 21.86
C ILE A 235 -7.56 13.86 21.21
N PRO A 236 -7.40 13.09 20.11
CA PRO A 236 -6.11 12.96 19.44
C PRO A 236 -5.66 14.28 18.84
N LEU A 237 -6.56 15.13 18.33
CA LEU A 237 -6.19 16.43 17.77
C LEU A 237 -5.49 17.32 18.81
N VAL A 238 -6.05 17.41 20.03
CA VAL A 238 -5.44 18.20 21.11
C VAL A 238 -4.11 17.58 21.55
N ILE A 239 -4.06 16.26 21.76
CA ILE A 239 -2.84 15.59 22.23
C ILE A 239 -1.71 15.69 21.21
N HIS A 240 -1.98 15.42 19.93
CA HIS A 240 -0.98 15.54 18.87
C HIS A 240 -0.57 17.00 18.63
N SER A 241 -1.49 17.96 18.72
CA SER A 241 -1.15 19.38 18.63
C SER A 241 -0.27 19.82 19.80
N TRP A 242 -0.55 19.35 21.01
CA TRP A 242 0.26 19.63 22.20
C TRP A 242 1.67 19.03 22.07
N ASN A 243 1.77 17.78 21.62
CA ASN A 243 3.06 17.14 21.35
C ASN A 243 3.82 17.79 20.18
N GLY A 244 3.10 18.29 19.17
CA GLY A 244 3.67 19.13 18.12
C GLY A 244 4.23 20.43 18.68
N LEU A 245 3.51 21.08 19.60
CA LEU A 245 3.98 22.29 20.27
C LEU A 245 5.23 22.01 21.12
N HIS A 246 5.27 20.91 21.88
CA HIS A 246 6.46 20.47 22.60
C HIS A 246 7.66 20.26 21.67
N ARG A 247 7.44 19.71 20.46
CA ARG A 247 8.51 19.48 19.47
C ARG A 247 9.15 20.78 18.98
N TYR A 248 8.35 21.82 18.75
CA TYR A 248 8.84 23.14 18.30
C TYR A 248 9.30 24.04 19.44
N PHE A 249 8.67 23.91 20.61
CA PHE A 249 8.95 24.70 21.82
C PHE A 249 9.16 23.75 23.00
N PRO A 250 10.41 23.28 23.24
CA PRO A 250 10.71 22.30 24.29
C PRO A 250 10.35 22.74 25.73
N VAL A 251 10.02 24.02 25.95
CA VAL A 251 9.50 24.56 27.21
C VAL A 251 8.12 23.99 27.57
N VAL A 252 7.32 23.62 26.56
CA VAL A 252 6.02 22.98 26.75
C VAL A 252 6.27 21.51 27.09
N PRO A 253 5.75 20.94 28.19
CA PRO A 253 5.99 19.54 28.52
C PRO A 253 5.27 18.60 27.53
N GLY A 254 5.97 17.58 27.04
CA GLY A 254 5.38 16.57 26.17
C GLY A 254 4.49 15.56 26.91
N ILE A 255 3.48 15.04 26.22
CA ILE A 255 2.66 13.92 26.69
C ILE A 255 3.27 12.62 26.14
N THR A 256 3.83 11.81 27.03
CA THR A 256 4.40 10.51 26.66
C THR A 256 3.30 9.53 26.27
N LEU A 257 3.38 9.00 25.04
CA LEU A 257 2.46 7.98 24.51
C LEU A 257 3.14 6.63 24.24
N SER A 258 4.45 6.53 24.48
CA SER A 258 5.27 5.36 24.18
C SER A 258 6.19 5.04 25.35
N TRP A 259 6.22 3.78 25.77
CA TRP A 259 7.07 3.29 26.84
C TRP A 259 7.81 2.03 26.39
N SER A 260 9.14 2.06 26.42
CA SER A 260 9.95 0.87 26.18
C SER A 260 9.93 -0.04 27.41
N LEU A 261 9.55 -1.29 27.21
CA LEU A 261 9.49 -2.31 28.24
C LEU A 261 10.74 -3.22 28.23
N ASN A 262 11.54 -3.20 27.16
CA ASN A 262 12.81 -3.93 27.08
C ASN A 262 13.74 -3.73 28.30
N PRO A 263 13.86 -2.53 28.92
CA PRO A 263 14.69 -2.32 30.09
C PRO A 263 14.32 -3.18 31.31
N TYR A 264 13.14 -3.80 31.34
CA TYR A 264 12.75 -4.74 32.40
C TYR A 264 13.23 -6.19 32.14
N PHE A 265 13.69 -6.50 30.92
CA PHE A 265 14.13 -7.83 30.49
C PHE A 265 15.65 -7.85 30.24
N ARG A 266 16.47 -7.68 31.29
CA ARG A 266 17.93 -7.52 31.14
C ARG A 266 18.74 -8.81 31.24
N SER A 267 18.26 -9.80 31.99
CA SER A 267 18.99 -11.05 32.22
C SER A 267 18.72 -12.07 31.13
N ALA A 268 19.70 -12.91 30.81
CA ALA A 268 19.48 -14.07 29.94
C ALA A 268 18.55 -15.09 30.63
N PRO A 269 17.64 -15.76 29.89
CA PRO A 269 17.39 -15.65 28.45
C PRO A 269 16.42 -14.52 28.06
N TRP A 270 15.83 -13.81 29.04
CA TRP A 270 14.81 -12.78 28.83
C TRP A 270 15.29 -11.57 28.02
N ASN A 271 16.58 -11.28 28.02
CA ASN A 271 17.19 -10.29 27.12
C ASN A 271 17.05 -10.63 25.62
N GLN A 272 16.51 -11.81 25.29
CA GLN A 272 16.16 -12.20 23.93
C GLN A 272 14.73 -11.89 23.51
N VAL A 273 13.92 -11.26 24.36
CA VAL A 273 12.66 -10.67 23.91
C VAL A 273 12.93 -9.66 22.80
N GLY A 274 12.08 -9.64 21.77
CA GLY A 274 12.09 -8.66 20.69
C GLY A 274 11.74 -7.26 21.17
N ILE A 275 11.40 -6.36 20.25
CA ILE A 275 11.00 -4.99 20.60
C ILE A 275 9.68 -5.06 21.39
N MET A 276 9.73 -4.66 22.66
CA MET A 276 8.59 -4.63 23.57
C MET A 276 8.31 -3.17 23.94
N VAL A 277 7.30 -2.58 23.30
CA VAL A 277 6.93 -1.19 23.52
C VAL A 277 5.43 -1.12 23.71
N ALA A 278 4.99 -0.45 24.78
CA ALA A 278 3.61 -0.07 24.96
C ALA A 278 3.39 1.30 24.30
N ILE A 279 2.50 1.39 23.32
CA ILE A 279 2.22 2.65 22.62
C ILE A 279 0.71 2.90 22.56
N VAL A 280 0.29 4.08 22.99
CA VAL A 280 -1.09 4.57 22.81
C VAL A 280 -1.20 5.19 21.41
N HIS A 281 -1.67 4.40 20.47
CA HIS A 281 -1.97 4.85 19.11
C HIS A 281 -3.48 5.07 18.94
N PHE A 282 -3.93 6.33 18.97
CA PHE A 282 -5.36 6.67 18.86
C PHE A 282 -6.02 6.17 17.58
N SER A 283 -5.30 6.18 16.45
CA SER A 283 -5.78 5.59 15.20
C SER A 283 -6.06 4.10 15.36
N ILE A 284 -5.09 3.33 15.86
CA ILE A 284 -5.24 1.87 16.09
C ILE A 284 -6.40 1.59 17.06
N ILE A 285 -6.56 2.40 18.12
CA ILE A 285 -7.71 2.30 19.04
C ILE A 285 -9.03 2.46 18.27
N GLY A 286 -9.15 3.50 17.44
CA GLY A 286 -10.34 3.72 16.60
C GLY A 286 -10.63 2.54 15.65
N PHE A 287 -9.60 2.02 14.97
CA PHE A 287 -9.75 0.90 14.03
C PHE A 287 -10.00 -0.44 14.69
N SER A 288 -9.51 -0.64 15.93
CA SER A 288 -9.74 -1.89 16.67
C SER A 288 -11.23 -2.17 16.90
N PHE A 289 -12.09 -1.13 16.94
CA PHE A 289 -13.54 -1.28 16.99
C PHE A 289 -14.15 -1.86 15.70
N LEU A 290 -13.46 -1.76 14.57
CA LEU A 290 -13.86 -2.34 13.29
C LEU A 290 -13.31 -3.75 13.08
N LEU A 291 -12.44 -4.23 13.97
CA LEU A 291 -11.84 -5.55 13.89
C LEU A 291 -12.72 -6.62 14.54
N ALA A 292 -12.72 -7.82 13.98
CA ALA A 292 -13.31 -8.98 14.63
C ALA A 292 -12.59 -9.27 15.97
N THR A 293 -13.35 -9.70 16.97
CA THR A 293 -12.82 -10.00 18.32
C THR A 293 -11.71 -11.04 18.29
N ASP A 294 -11.86 -12.09 17.47
CA ASP A 294 -10.87 -13.17 17.35
C ASP A 294 -9.54 -12.67 16.76
N LEU A 295 -9.61 -11.71 15.82
CA LEU A 295 -8.42 -11.09 15.25
C LEU A 295 -7.74 -10.18 16.28
N SER A 296 -8.52 -9.37 17.00
CA SER A 296 -8.01 -8.50 18.07
C SER A 296 -7.30 -9.30 19.17
N PHE A 297 -7.85 -10.46 19.56
CA PHE A 297 -7.19 -11.38 20.47
C PHE A 297 -5.90 -11.95 19.89
N SER A 298 -5.94 -12.41 18.64
CA SER A 298 -4.81 -13.04 17.97
C SER A 298 -3.59 -12.11 17.89
N LEU A 299 -3.77 -10.82 17.59
CA LEU A 299 -2.65 -9.89 17.41
C LEU A 299 -1.73 -9.79 18.63
N TRP A 300 -2.29 -9.55 19.83
CA TRP A 300 -1.46 -9.43 21.04
C TRP A 300 -0.98 -10.80 21.54
N PHE A 301 -1.82 -11.84 21.41
CA PHE A 301 -1.47 -13.19 21.85
C PHE A 301 -0.28 -13.74 21.07
N PHE A 302 -0.33 -13.68 19.72
CA PHE A 302 0.76 -14.16 18.87
C PHE A 302 2.01 -13.27 18.97
N PHE A 303 1.85 -11.96 19.19
CA PHE A 303 2.98 -11.09 19.51
C PHE A 303 3.73 -11.59 20.76
N LEU A 304 3.03 -11.88 21.86
CA LEU A 304 3.67 -12.41 23.07
C LEU A 304 4.23 -13.82 22.84
N LEU A 305 3.49 -14.68 22.13
CA LEU A 305 3.94 -16.03 21.83
C LEU A 305 5.25 -16.04 21.03
N PHE A 306 5.36 -15.23 19.98
CA PHE A 306 6.61 -15.13 19.20
C PHE A 306 7.79 -14.64 20.02
N ASN A 307 7.56 -13.69 20.94
CA ASN A 307 8.60 -13.24 21.86
C ASN A 307 9.04 -14.34 22.84
N LEU A 308 8.09 -15.12 23.36
CA LEU A 308 8.38 -16.27 24.23
C LEU A 308 9.14 -17.37 23.48
N LEU A 309 8.78 -17.63 22.22
CA LEU A 309 9.48 -18.59 21.36
C LEU A 309 10.92 -18.14 21.08
N SER A 310 11.17 -16.86 20.81
CA SER A 310 12.53 -16.29 20.70
C SER A 310 13.37 -16.56 21.94
N VAL A 311 12.81 -16.32 23.14
CA VAL A 311 13.48 -16.59 24.42
C VAL A 311 13.74 -18.08 24.60
N ALA A 312 12.78 -18.94 24.27
CA ALA A 312 12.91 -20.38 24.39
C ALA A 312 13.97 -20.96 23.44
N LEU A 313 14.01 -20.50 22.18
CA LEU A 313 15.03 -20.91 21.21
C LEU A 313 16.44 -20.56 21.70
N PHE A 314 16.62 -19.35 22.23
CA PHE A 314 17.90 -18.96 22.79
C PHE A 314 18.27 -19.78 24.04
N ALA A 315 17.31 -20.04 24.94
CA ALA A 315 17.52 -20.89 26.11
C ALA A 315 17.91 -22.33 25.71
N ALA A 316 17.42 -22.82 24.58
CA ALA A 316 17.79 -24.10 23.99
C ALA A 316 19.14 -24.08 23.23
N GLY A 317 19.83 -22.93 23.19
CA GLY A 317 21.13 -22.77 22.52
C GLY A 317 21.05 -22.51 21.01
N VAL A 318 19.85 -22.33 20.45
CA VAL A 318 19.67 -22.01 19.03
C VAL A 318 20.00 -20.54 18.79
N ARG A 319 20.88 -20.27 17.81
CA ARG A 319 21.23 -18.91 17.39
C ARG A 319 20.95 -18.75 15.90
N VAL A 320 20.06 -17.83 15.56
CA VAL A 320 19.75 -17.48 14.18
C VAL A 320 20.58 -16.25 13.78
N PRO A 321 21.23 -16.27 12.60
CA PRO A 321 21.94 -15.10 12.09
C PRO A 321 21.04 -13.87 12.02
N SER A 322 21.61 -12.68 12.23
CA SER A 322 20.85 -11.43 12.10
C SER A 322 20.42 -11.23 10.64
N LEU A 323 19.14 -10.93 10.45
CA LEU A 323 18.61 -10.39 9.21
C LEU A 323 18.64 -8.85 9.33
N PRO A 324 19.51 -8.16 8.58
CA PRO A 324 19.62 -6.71 8.65
C PRO A 324 18.33 -6.02 8.19
N ASP A 325 18.12 -4.81 8.69
CA ASP A 325 17.07 -3.85 8.27
C ASP A 325 15.62 -4.15 8.67
N TYR A 326 15.34 -5.17 9.50
CA TYR A 326 13.97 -5.42 10.00
C TYR A 326 13.83 -5.22 11.52
N PRO A 327 12.77 -4.57 11.99
CA PRO A 327 12.44 -4.44 13.41
C PRO A 327 11.78 -5.73 13.95
N THR A 328 12.26 -6.90 13.51
CA THR A 328 11.80 -8.20 14.01
C THR A 328 12.99 -9.11 14.29
N ARG A 329 12.77 -10.10 15.14
CA ARG A 329 13.77 -11.12 15.41
C ARG A 329 13.95 -12.01 14.17
N PRO A 330 15.19 -12.41 13.82
CA PRO A 330 15.44 -13.19 12.60
C PRO A 330 14.66 -14.51 12.52
N GLU A 331 14.55 -15.22 13.64
CA GLU A 331 13.77 -16.45 13.74
C GLU A 331 12.29 -16.24 13.40
N ASN A 332 11.72 -15.11 13.81
CA ASN A 332 10.33 -14.76 13.52
C ASN A 332 10.18 -14.35 12.05
N ALA A 333 11.15 -13.62 11.49
CA ALA A 333 11.16 -13.27 10.07
C ALA A 333 11.15 -14.53 9.17
N LEU A 334 11.98 -15.53 9.48
CA LEU A 334 12.03 -16.80 8.73
C LEU A 334 10.74 -17.61 8.88
N GLN A 335 10.14 -17.66 10.08
CA GLN A 335 8.84 -18.29 10.27
C GLN A 335 7.74 -17.58 9.48
N MET A 336 7.73 -16.24 9.50
CA MET A 336 6.79 -15.43 8.73
C MET A 336 6.98 -15.61 7.22
N LEU A 337 8.21 -15.74 6.74
CA LEU A 337 8.48 -16.10 5.34
C LEU A 337 7.79 -17.43 4.96
N GLY A 338 7.98 -18.48 5.76
CA GLY A 338 7.30 -19.77 5.55
C GLY A 338 5.77 -19.64 5.59
N ALA A 339 5.24 -18.84 6.51
CA ALA A 339 3.81 -18.57 6.59
C ALA A 339 3.27 -17.85 5.34
N PHE A 340 4.00 -16.87 4.80
CA PHE A 340 3.61 -16.18 3.56
C PHE A 340 3.54 -17.14 2.37
N VAL A 341 4.49 -18.05 2.22
CA VAL A 341 4.46 -19.09 1.17
C VAL A 341 3.23 -19.98 1.33
N LEU A 342 2.98 -20.47 2.55
CA LEU A 342 1.86 -21.37 2.84
C LEU A 342 0.50 -20.69 2.62
N VAL A 343 0.33 -19.46 3.13
CA VAL A 343 -0.90 -18.68 2.96
C VAL A 343 -1.12 -18.33 1.49
N CYS A 344 -0.07 -17.94 0.75
CA CYS A 344 -0.22 -17.70 -0.68
C CYS A 344 -0.64 -18.98 -1.43
N GLY A 345 -0.04 -20.13 -1.12
CA GLY A 345 -0.44 -21.41 -1.71
C GLY A 345 -1.89 -21.76 -1.41
N TYR A 346 -2.35 -21.51 -0.18
CA TYR A 346 -3.74 -21.68 0.21
C TYR A 346 -4.68 -20.74 -0.58
N LEU A 347 -4.34 -19.45 -0.68
CA LEU A 347 -5.14 -18.48 -1.44
C LEU A 347 -5.22 -18.83 -2.93
N VAL A 348 -4.12 -19.23 -3.55
CA VAL A 348 -4.11 -19.70 -4.94
C VAL A 348 -4.97 -20.96 -5.11
N ASN A 349 -4.92 -21.88 -4.14
CA ASN A 349 -5.77 -23.08 -4.16
C ASN A 349 -7.26 -22.74 -4.01
N LEU A 350 -7.63 -21.72 -3.23
CA LEU A 350 -9.02 -21.22 -3.18
C LEU A 350 -9.44 -20.63 -4.54
N LEU A 351 -8.55 -19.89 -5.18
CA LEU A 351 -8.79 -19.23 -6.46
C LEU A 351 -8.71 -20.17 -7.68
N ARG A 352 -8.29 -21.43 -7.52
CA ARG A 352 -7.98 -22.35 -8.62
C ARG A 352 -9.10 -22.49 -9.66
N ARG A 353 -10.37 -22.49 -9.21
CA ARG A 353 -11.53 -22.60 -10.10
C ARG A 353 -11.74 -21.31 -10.90
N GLN A 354 -11.62 -20.16 -10.25
CA GLN A 354 -11.70 -18.85 -10.90
C GLN A 354 -10.55 -18.66 -11.90
N ILE A 355 -9.33 -19.02 -11.50
CA ILE A 355 -8.14 -18.98 -12.38
C ILE A 355 -8.34 -19.90 -13.58
N ALA A 356 -8.82 -21.12 -13.39
CA ALA A 356 -9.11 -22.05 -14.49
C ALA A 356 -10.12 -21.48 -15.49
N GLN A 357 -11.21 -20.87 -15.01
CA GLN A 357 -12.21 -20.21 -15.88
C GLN A 357 -11.61 -19.02 -16.64
N MET A 358 -10.80 -18.19 -15.98
CA MET A 358 -10.13 -17.06 -16.62
C MET A 358 -9.17 -17.53 -17.72
N LEU A 359 -8.39 -18.59 -17.46
CA LEU A 359 -7.50 -19.19 -18.45
C LEU A 359 -8.28 -19.81 -19.62
N GLU A 360 -9.35 -20.54 -19.33
CA GLU A 360 -10.21 -21.13 -20.37
C GLU A 360 -10.82 -20.06 -21.28
N LYS A 361 -11.29 -18.94 -20.71
CA LYS A 361 -11.78 -17.79 -21.47
C LYS A 361 -10.68 -17.12 -22.29
N ALA A 362 -9.48 -16.97 -21.72
CA ALA A 362 -8.33 -16.30 -22.34
C ALA A 362 -7.77 -17.05 -23.54
N PHE A 363 -7.69 -18.39 -23.45
CA PHE A 363 -7.15 -19.25 -24.51
C PHE A 363 -8.23 -19.84 -25.44
N GLY A 364 -9.51 -19.49 -25.23
CA GLY A 364 -10.60 -19.91 -26.12
C GLY A 364 -10.97 -21.38 -25.98
N GLY A 365 -10.92 -21.92 -24.76
CA GLY A 365 -11.28 -23.30 -24.49
C GLY A 365 -12.79 -23.60 -24.64
N PRO A 366 -13.20 -24.87 -24.48
CA PRO A 366 -14.54 -25.34 -24.80
C PRO A 366 -15.68 -24.59 -24.10
N GLN A 367 -15.50 -24.20 -22.84
CA GLN A 367 -16.50 -23.46 -22.05
C GLN A 367 -16.37 -21.95 -22.15
N ALA A 368 -15.44 -21.42 -22.96
CA ALA A 368 -15.17 -19.98 -23.05
C ALA A 368 -16.42 -19.16 -23.40
N VAL A 369 -17.34 -19.70 -24.20
CA VAL A 369 -18.60 -19.00 -24.55
C VAL A 369 -19.55 -18.91 -23.35
N ALA A 370 -19.55 -19.91 -22.46
CA ALA A 370 -20.46 -19.98 -21.31
C ALA A 370 -20.01 -19.14 -20.10
N ILE A 371 -18.73 -18.76 -20.04
CA ILE A 371 -18.18 -17.98 -18.93
C ILE A 371 -18.55 -16.50 -19.10
N ASP A 372 -19.35 -15.97 -18.18
CA ASP A 372 -19.78 -14.56 -18.15
C ASP A 372 -18.87 -13.68 -17.28
N ASP A 373 -18.19 -12.73 -17.93
CA ASP A 373 -17.30 -11.72 -17.35
C ASP A 373 -17.83 -10.28 -17.51
N SER A 374 -19.12 -10.10 -17.86
CA SER A 374 -19.72 -8.79 -18.11
C SER A 374 -19.79 -7.87 -16.86
N ASP A 375 -19.85 -8.47 -15.67
CA ASP A 375 -19.85 -7.75 -14.38
C ASP A 375 -18.43 -7.52 -13.82
N GLU A 376 -17.38 -7.88 -14.56
CA GLU A 376 -15.99 -7.67 -14.12
C GLU A 376 -15.44 -6.31 -14.58
N PRO A 377 -14.50 -5.70 -13.82
CA PRO A 377 -13.92 -4.40 -14.19
C PRO A 377 -13.22 -4.40 -15.56
N MET A 378 -12.74 -5.56 -16.00
CA MET A 378 -12.22 -5.79 -17.34
C MET A 378 -12.46 -7.25 -17.74
N PRO A 379 -12.51 -7.55 -19.06
CA PRO A 379 -12.70 -8.93 -19.53
C PRO A 379 -11.58 -9.85 -19.06
N TYR A 380 -11.88 -11.12 -18.80
CA TYR A 380 -10.90 -12.10 -18.32
C TYR A 380 -9.74 -12.29 -19.30
N ARG A 381 -10.00 -12.17 -20.61
CA ARG A 381 -8.94 -12.22 -21.63
C ARG A 381 -7.91 -11.12 -21.43
N LEU A 382 -8.37 -9.89 -21.18
CA LEU A 382 -7.50 -8.75 -20.96
C LEU A 382 -6.74 -8.87 -19.64
N ALA A 383 -7.39 -9.38 -18.58
CA ALA A 383 -6.73 -9.62 -17.31
C ALA A 383 -5.60 -10.65 -17.42
N VAL A 384 -5.83 -11.79 -18.08
CA VAL A 384 -4.81 -12.85 -18.23
C VAL A 384 -3.65 -12.38 -19.12
N TRP A 385 -3.94 -11.89 -20.33
CA TRP A 385 -2.89 -11.43 -21.24
C TRP A 385 -2.19 -10.17 -20.73
N GLY A 386 -2.91 -9.30 -20.01
CA GLY A 386 -2.37 -8.13 -19.35
C GLY A 386 -1.40 -8.51 -18.23
N PHE A 387 -1.74 -9.51 -17.40
CA PHE A 387 -0.83 -10.01 -16.37
C PHE A 387 0.43 -10.64 -16.96
N LEU A 388 0.28 -11.53 -17.96
CA LEU A 388 1.42 -12.16 -18.64
C LEU A 388 2.30 -11.13 -19.34
N GLY A 389 1.70 -10.15 -20.02
CA GLY A 389 2.41 -9.03 -20.64
C GLY A 389 3.14 -8.14 -19.63
N GLY A 390 2.53 -7.89 -18.47
CA GLY A 390 3.16 -7.17 -17.36
C GLY A 390 4.40 -7.88 -16.82
N VAL A 391 4.28 -9.18 -16.49
CA VAL A 391 5.41 -10.00 -16.03
C VAL A 391 6.51 -10.08 -17.08
N ALA A 392 6.15 -10.34 -18.34
CA ALA A 392 7.11 -10.41 -19.45
C ALA A 392 7.81 -9.06 -19.67
N GLY A 393 7.06 -7.95 -19.64
CA GLY A 393 7.60 -6.61 -19.79
C GLY A 393 8.61 -6.25 -18.69
N ILE A 394 8.30 -6.61 -17.43
CA ILE A 394 9.24 -6.40 -16.32
C ILE A 394 10.46 -7.31 -16.46
N ALA A 395 10.28 -8.57 -16.84
CA ALA A 395 11.39 -9.49 -17.06
C ALA A 395 12.33 -8.99 -18.19
N ILE A 396 11.77 -8.49 -19.29
CA ILE A 396 12.52 -7.88 -20.40
C ILE A 396 13.27 -6.66 -19.89
N TRP A 397 12.61 -5.76 -19.15
CA TRP A 397 13.24 -4.56 -18.59
C TRP A 397 14.42 -4.92 -17.68
N CYS A 398 14.25 -5.88 -16.77
CA CYS A 398 15.32 -6.36 -15.90
C CYS A 398 16.46 -7.01 -16.70
N SER A 399 16.15 -7.74 -17.77
CA SER A 399 17.18 -8.31 -18.65
C SER A 399 17.95 -7.26 -19.44
N LEU A 400 17.30 -6.19 -19.88
CA LEU A 400 17.98 -5.03 -20.46
C LEU A 400 18.87 -4.32 -19.43
N ALA A 401 18.49 -4.34 -18.15
CA ALA A 401 19.30 -3.83 -17.04
C ALA A 401 20.49 -4.74 -16.68
N GLY A 402 20.65 -5.90 -17.33
CA GLY A 402 21.73 -6.85 -17.08
C GLY A 402 21.38 -8.00 -16.13
N CYS A 403 20.14 -8.09 -15.64
CA CYS A 403 19.70 -9.19 -14.78
C CYS A 403 19.37 -10.45 -15.61
N ARG A 404 19.66 -11.63 -15.06
CA ARG A 404 19.20 -12.90 -15.66
C ARG A 404 17.67 -12.96 -15.61
N ALA A 405 17.02 -13.29 -16.73
CA ALA A 405 15.56 -13.29 -16.85
C ALA A 405 14.85 -14.11 -15.75
N TRP A 406 15.39 -15.27 -15.37
CA TRP A 406 14.80 -16.11 -14.32
C TRP A 406 14.84 -15.42 -12.94
N VAL A 407 15.87 -14.64 -12.61
CA VAL A 407 15.96 -13.89 -11.34
C VAL A 407 14.89 -12.79 -11.31
N ALA A 408 14.66 -12.12 -12.44
CA ALA A 408 13.62 -11.12 -12.56
C ALA A 408 12.22 -11.73 -12.38
N VAL A 409 11.95 -12.86 -13.04
CA VAL A 409 10.67 -13.58 -12.93
C VAL A 409 10.45 -14.09 -11.50
N VAL A 410 11.46 -14.68 -10.85
CA VAL A 410 11.29 -15.15 -9.46
C VAL A 410 11.05 -13.96 -8.52
N SER A 411 11.79 -12.87 -8.68
CA SER A 411 11.65 -11.68 -7.82
C SER A 411 10.26 -11.04 -7.93
N ILE A 412 9.72 -10.92 -9.15
CA ILE A 412 8.38 -10.35 -9.35
C ILE A 412 7.28 -11.29 -8.82
N LEU A 413 7.43 -12.61 -8.97
CA LEU A 413 6.47 -13.56 -8.43
C LEU A 413 6.47 -13.56 -6.89
N LEU A 414 7.65 -13.42 -6.27
CA LEU A 414 7.76 -13.23 -4.82
C LEU A 414 7.15 -11.90 -4.36
N LEU A 415 7.33 -10.82 -5.12
CA LEU A 415 6.66 -9.54 -4.85
C LEU A 415 5.14 -9.70 -4.90
N PHE A 416 4.60 -10.39 -5.91
CA PHE A 416 3.16 -10.64 -6.01
C PHE A 416 2.64 -11.60 -4.92
N MET A 417 3.42 -12.60 -4.52
CA MET A 417 3.13 -13.46 -3.37
C MET A 417 2.98 -12.62 -2.10
N VAL A 418 3.97 -11.77 -1.80
CA VAL A 418 3.94 -10.87 -0.64
C VAL A 418 2.74 -9.94 -0.72
N SER A 419 2.51 -9.33 -1.87
CA SER A 419 1.40 -8.39 -2.09
C SER A 419 0.04 -9.05 -1.91
N LEU A 420 -0.14 -10.28 -2.39
CA LEU A 420 -1.39 -11.04 -2.26
C LEU A 420 -1.71 -11.35 -0.80
N VAL A 421 -0.72 -11.82 -0.04
CA VAL A 421 -0.88 -12.13 1.39
C VAL A 421 -1.16 -10.85 2.18
N LEU A 422 -0.42 -9.77 1.94
CA LEU A 422 -0.67 -8.48 2.58
C LEU A 422 -2.07 -7.95 2.24
N ALA A 423 -2.46 -7.97 0.97
CA ALA A 423 -3.79 -7.55 0.53
C ALA A 423 -4.90 -8.33 1.24
N ARG A 424 -4.70 -9.64 1.49
CA ARG A 424 -5.63 -10.46 2.27
C ARG A 424 -5.71 -10.01 3.72
N LEU A 425 -4.56 -9.85 4.38
CA LEU A 425 -4.49 -9.42 5.79
C LEU A 425 -5.15 -8.05 6.00
N ILE A 426 -5.01 -7.13 5.05
CA ILE A 426 -5.60 -5.79 5.11
C ILE A 426 -7.11 -5.85 4.83
N SER A 427 -7.52 -6.58 3.78
CA SER A 427 -8.92 -6.64 3.33
C SER A 427 -9.83 -7.38 4.33
N GLU A 428 -9.34 -8.46 4.93
CA GLU A 428 -10.08 -9.21 5.93
C GLU A 428 -9.87 -8.62 7.33
N GLY A 429 -8.62 -8.30 7.66
CA GLY A 429 -8.23 -7.99 9.03
C GLY A 429 -8.07 -6.51 9.37
N GLY A 430 -8.32 -5.58 8.43
CA GLY A 430 -8.31 -4.14 8.74
C GLY A 430 -6.99 -3.60 9.29
N LEU A 431 -5.89 -4.30 9.08
CA LEU A 431 -4.60 -3.96 9.67
C LEU A 431 -3.97 -2.74 8.97
N LEU A 432 -3.78 -1.65 9.70
CA LEU A 432 -3.28 -0.37 9.17
C LEU A 432 -1.78 -0.39 8.83
N PHE A 433 -1.01 -1.06 9.68
CA PHE A 433 0.45 -1.13 9.61
C PHE A 433 0.85 -2.59 9.47
N VAL A 434 0.96 -3.05 8.23
CA VAL A 434 1.47 -4.39 7.93
C VAL A 434 2.57 -4.28 6.89
N GLN A 435 3.69 -4.91 7.20
CA GLN A 435 4.84 -5.04 6.32
C GLN A 435 5.33 -6.49 6.37
N ALA A 436 5.84 -6.99 5.25
CA ALA A 436 6.55 -8.26 5.24
C ALA A 436 7.96 -8.07 5.87
N PRO A 437 8.36 -8.90 6.84
CA PRO A 437 9.65 -8.76 7.53
C PRO A 437 10.82 -9.39 6.76
N PHE A 438 10.74 -9.43 5.43
CA PHE A 438 11.74 -10.00 4.54
C PHE A 438 11.62 -9.40 3.14
N ARG A 439 12.72 -9.41 2.39
CA ARG A 439 12.80 -9.02 0.99
C ARG A 439 12.75 -10.28 0.14
N PRO A 440 12.22 -10.21 -1.09
CA PRO A 440 12.36 -11.30 -2.06
C PRO A 440 13.81 -11.78 -2.24
N THR A 441 14.79 -10.87 -2.15
CA THR A 441 16.22 -11.18 -2.25
C THR A 441 16.72 -12.06 -1.12
N ASP A 442 16.13 -11.98 0.08
CA ASP A 442 16.56 -12.75 1.25
C ASP A 442 16.28 -14.28 1.07
N ILE A 443 15.58 -14.68 0.00
CA ILE A 443 15.26 -16.09 -0.32
C ILE A 443 16.35 -16.74 -1.19
N TYR A 444 17.07 -15.96 -2.01
CA TYR A 444 18.00 -16.48 -3.01
C TYR A 444 19.39 -15.84 -2.99
N ALA A 445 19.60 -14.81 -2.16
CA ALA A 445 20.91 -14.29 -1.80
C ALA A 445 21.52 -15.11 -0.67
#